data_AF-A0A1G4B806-F1
#
_entry.id   AF-A0A1G4B806-F1
#
_cell.length_a   1.000
_cell.length_b   1.000
_cell.length_c   1.000
_cell.angle_alpha   90.00
_cell.angle_beta   90.00
_cell.angle_gamma   90.00
#
_symmetry.space_group_name_H-M   'P 1'
#
loop_
_entity.id
_entity.type
_entity.pdbx_description
1 polymer ?
#
loop_
_entity_poly.entity_id
_entity_poly.type
_entity_poly.pdbx_seq_one_letter_code
_entity_poly.pdbx_strand_id
1 'polypeptide(L)'
;MVAITDDEILVKTAYNSYDTTRNRLYLSQILMALWRREGKETSDLTYLGWENVNNDGVTDALEGARDFLDLGSTEGFTLTSSGTDEDIWDLFRYTSFGKVATRICGITGKRVRKIIVSNNRGADTVTWVMAL
;
A
#
# COMPACT_ATOMS: atom_id res chain seq x y z
N MET A 1 -4.78 13.34 -2.19
CA MET A 1 -6.19 13.33 -1.74
C MET A 1 -6.52 11.95 -1.20
N VAL A 2 -7.29 11.79 -0.12
CA VAL A 2 -7.69 10.47 0.39
C VAL A 2 -9.16 10.24 0.05
N ALA A 3 -9.47 9.11 -0.58
CA ALA A 3 -10.82 8.61 -0.81
C ALA A 3 -11.08 7.43 0.13
N ILE A 4 -12.27 7.41 0.75
CA ILE A 4 -12.71 6.37 1.67
C ILE A 4 -14.02 5.81 1.14
N THR A 5 -14.10 4.49 1.02
CA THR A 5 -15.31 3.75 0.62
C THR A 5 -15.75 2.81 1.75
N ASP A 6 -16.65 1.87 1.46
CA ASP A 6 -17.15 0.91 2.44
C ASP A 6 -16.06 0.06 3.08
N ASP A 7 -15.07 -0.36 2.31
CA ASP A 7 -14.01 -1.28 2.74
C ASP A 7 -12.59 -0.84 2.32
N GLU A 8 -12.43 0.34 1.70
CA GLU A 8 -11.15 0.82 1.16
C GLU A 8 -10.76 2.21 1.66
N ILE A 9 -9.45 2.38 1.88
CA ILE A 9 -8.77 3.68 1.90
C ILE A 9 -7.87 3.76 0.67
N LEU A 10 -8.14 4.71 -0.24
CA LEU A 10 -7.32 4.98 -1.41
C LEU A 10 -6.68 6.36 -1.30
N VAL A 11 -5.36 6.41 -1.31
CA VAL A 11 -4.61 7.67 -1.29
C VAL A 11 -4.15 8.01 -2.71
N LYS A 12 -4.70 9.09 -3.25
CA LYS A 12 -4.37 9.63 -4.56
C LYS A 12 -3.16 10.54 -4.49
N THR A 13 -2.15 10.20 -5.28
CA THR A 13 -0.88 10.92 -5.44
C THR A 13 -0.15 11.02 -4.11
N ALA A 14 0.53 9.92 -3.75
CA ALA A 14 1.28 9.82 -2.51
C ALA A 14 2.72 10.28 -2.72
N TYR A 15 3.06 11.46 -2.19
CA TYR A 15 4.43 11.96 -2.13
C TYR A 15 5.02 11.70 -0.75
N ASN A 16 6.30 11.34 -0.68
CA ASN A 16 7.09 11.48 0.53
C ASN A 16 7.89 12.79 0.45
N SER A 17 7.74 13.65 1.46
CA SER A 17 8.68 14.75 1.67
C SER A 17 9.47 14.49 2.94
N TYR A 18 10.71 14.97 2.96
CA TYR A 18 11.54 14.90 4.16
C TYR A 18 11.03 15.92 5.18
N ASP A 19 10.25 15.46 6.14
CA ASP A 19 9.78 16.26 7.28
C ASP A 19 10.78 16.10 8.45
N THR A 20 11.12 17.19 9.15
CA THR A 20 12.02 17.19 10.33
C THR A 20 11.31 17.51 11.64
N THR A 21 9.98 17.71 11.62
CA THR A 21 9.17 18.10 12.78
C THR A 21 9.31 17.09 13.94
N ARG A 22 9.37 17.57 15.19
CA ARG A 22 9.35 16.70 16.39
C ARG A 22 7.91 16.24 16.69
N ASN A 23 7.73 15.02 17.19
CA ASN A 23 6.43 14.40 17.51
C ASN A 23 5.48 14.23 16.31
N ARG A 24 5.97 13.60 15.24
CA ARG A 24 5.21 13.41 14.00
C ARG A 24 4.11 12.37 14.17
N LEU A 25 2.96 12.63 13.56
CA LEU A 25 1.97 11.60 13.33
C LEU A 25 2.42 10.70 12.18
N TYR A 26 2.32 9.39 12.38
CA TYR A 26 2.49 8.44 11.28
C TYR A 26 1.29 8.53 10.34
N LEU A 27 1.53 8.40 9.04
CA LEU A 27 0.45 8.35 8.05
C LEU A 27 -0.60 7.28 8.39
N SER A 28 -0.19 6.14 8.94
CA SER A 28 -1.12 5.12 9.44
C SER A 28 -2.07 5.64 10.51
N GLN A 29 -1.61 6.50 11.43
CA GLN A 29 -2.46 7.10 12.44
C GLN A 29 -3.46 8.09 11.82
N ILE A 30 -3.01 8.89 10.86
CA ILE A 30 -3.85 9.85 10.14
C ILE A 30 -4.95 9.11 9.36
N LEU A 31 -4.59 8.08 8.59
CA LEU A 31 -5.55 7.30 7.80
C LEU A 31 -6.57 6.59 8.69
N MET A 32 -6.14 6.01 9.82
CA MET A 32 -7.08 5.37 10.76
C MET A 32 -7.98 6.39 11.48
N ALA A 33 -7.51 7.61 11.73
CA ALA A 33 -8.34 8.68 12.27
C ALA A 33 -9.40 9.13 11.25
N LEU A 34 -9.03 9.26 9.97
CA LEU A 34 -9.98 9.56 8.89
C LEU A 34 -11.02 8.44 8.72
N TRP A 35 -10.58 7.18 8.72
CA TRP A 35 -11.47 6.01 8.66
C TRP A 35 -12.55 6.03 9.74
N ARG A 36 -12.14 6.24 11.00
CA ARG A 36 -13.07 6.31 12.14
C ARG A 36 -13.97 7.53 12.09
N ARG A 37 -13.48 8.65 11.54
CA ARG A 37 -14.29 9.87 11.37
C ARG A 37 -15.47 9.64 10.42
N GLU A 38 -15.32 8.75 9.44
CA GLU A 38 -16.42 8.29 8.56
C GLU A 38 -17.35 7.27 9.24
N GLY A 39 -17.19 7.02 10.55
CA GLY A 39 -18.03 6.09 11.31
C GLY A 39 -17.75 4.61 11.04
N LYS A 40 -16.59 4.28 10.47
CA LYS A 40 -16.26 2.93 10.02
C LYS A 40 -15.48 2.14 11.06
N GLU A 41 -15.80 0.85 11.18
CA GLU A 41 -15.13 -0.06 12.10
C GLU A 41 -13.82 -0.58 11.51
N THR A 42 -12.84 -0.85 12.38
CA THR A 42 -11.53 -1.38 11.93
C THR A 42 -11.63 -2.76 11.27
N SER A 43 -12.66 -3.53 11.60
CA SER A 43 -12.98 -4.82 10.99
C SER A 43 -13.34 -4.72 9.52
N ASP A 44 -13.85 -3.57 9.07
CA ASP A 44 -14.43 -3.42 7.74
C ASP A 44 -13.36 -3.04 6.70
N LEU A 45 -12.22 -2.51 7.17
CA LEU A 45 -11.12 -2.08 6.30
C LEU A 45 -10.41 -3.28 5.64
N THR A 46 -10.63 -3.47 4.35
CA THR A 46 -10.13 -4.61 3.57
C THR A 46 -9.04 -4.20 2.60
N TYR A 47 -9.10 -2.98 2.07
CA TYR A 47 -8.17 -2.50 1.04
C TYR A 47 -7.48 -1.21 1.46
N LEU A 48 -6.19 -1.12 1.17
CA LEU A 48 -5.41 0.12 1.27
C LEU A 48 -4.66 0.33 -0.04
N GLY A 49 -4.95 1.41 -0.76
CA GLY A 49 -4.36 1.70 -2.06
C GLY A 49 -3.55 2.99 -2.11
N TRP A 50 -2.56 3.03 -3.01
CA TRP A 50 -1.86 4.24 -3.44
C TRP A 50 -1.98 4.37 -4.95
N GLU A 51 -2.62 5.44 -5.42
CA GLU A 51 -2.79 5.75 -6.84
C GLU A 51 -1.73 6.78 -7.26
N ASN A 52 -1.21 6.63 -8.48
CA ASN A 52 -0.11 7.46 -9.02
C ASN A 52 1.12 7.41 -8.10
N VAL A 53 1.65 6.21 -7.90
CA VAL A 53 2.86 5.99 -7.11
C VAL A 53 4.01 6.81 -7.70
N ASN A 54 4.51 7.76 -6.91
CA ASN A 54 5.67 8.57 -7.24
C ASN A 54 6.59 8.62 -6.01
N ASN A 55 7.24 7.49 -5.76
CA ASN A 55 8.16 7.30 -4.64
C ASN A 55 9.28 6.35 -5.07
N ASP A 56 10.51 6.84 -5.10
CA ASP A 56 11.67 6.10 -5.63
C ASP A 56 11.75 4.66 -5.08
N GLY A 57 11.71 4.49 -3.76
CA GLY A 57 11.81 3.15 -3.17
C GLY A 57 10.63 2.22 -3.46
N VAL A 58 9.46 2.73 -3.83
CA VAL A 58 8.34 1.90 -4.30
C VAL A 58 8.48 1.63 -5.80
N THR A 59 8.92 2.62 -6.58
CA THR A 59 9.22 2.46 -8.01
C THR A 59 10.31 1.41 -8.23
N ASP A 60 11.40 1.45 -7.46
CA ASP A 60 12.47 0.46 -7.51
C ASP A 60 11.95 -0.96 -7.18
N ALA A 61 11.07 -1.09 -6.18
CA ALA A 61 10.45 -2.37 -5.83
C ALA A 61 9.52 -2.88 -6.93
N LEU A 62 8.82 -1.98 -7.63
CA LEU A 62 7.96 -2.32 -8.77
C LEU A 62 8.79 -2.78 -9.96
N GLU A 63 9.86 -2.07 -10.31
CA GLU A 63 10.79 -2.44 -11.38
C GLU A 63 11.45 -3.80 -11.10
N GLY A 64 12.02 -3.99 -9.90
CA GLY A 64 12.65 -5.25 -9.52
C GLY A 64 11.68 -6.44 -9.53
N ALA A 65 10.41 -6.23 -9.14
CA ALA A 65 9.40 -7.29 -9.20
C ALA A 65 8.98 -7.62 -10.64
N ARG A 66 8.91 -6.62 -11.53
CA ARG A 66 8.61 -6.84 -12.96
C ARG A 66 9.72 -7.63 -13.63
N ASP A 67 10.97 -7.25 -13.38
CA ASP A 67 12.14 -7.96 -13.92
C ASP A 67 12.18 -9.42 -13.44
N PHE A 68 11.92 -9.67 -12.15
CA PHE A 68 11.88 -11.04 -11.62
C PHE A 68 10.78 -11.89 -12.25
N LEU A 69 9.61 -11.29 -12.47
CA LEU A 69 8.44 -11.98 -13.01
C LEU A 69 8.43 -12.06 -14.55
N ASP A 70 9.47 -11.53 -15.22
CA ASP A 70 9.57 -11.42 -16.68
C ASP A 70 8.37 -10.67 -17.30
N LEU A 71 7.99 -9.55 -16.67
CA LEU A 71 6.84 -8.73 -17.05
C LEU A 71 7.26 -7.44 -17.75
N GLY A 72 6.38 -6.95 -18.63
CA GLY A 72 6.53 -5.62 -19.23
C GLY A 72 6.37 -4.47 -18.21
N SER A 73 6.91 -3.29 -18.54
CA SER A 73 6.85 -2.09 -17.67
C SER A 73 5.43 -1.58 -17.39
N THR A 74 4.46 -1.93 -18.24
CA THR A 74 3.06 -1.54 -18.12
C THR A 74 2.16 -2.69 -17.66
N GLU A 75 2.72 -3.88 -17.43
CA GLU A 75 1.93 -5.02 -16.98
C GLU A 75 1.64 -4.89 -15.49
N GLY A 76 0.38 -5.15 -15.14
CA GLY A 76 -0.05 -5.30 -13.75
C GLY A 76 0.21 -6.72 -13.27
N PHE A 77 0.31 -6.89 -11.95
CA PHE A 77 0.57 -8.20 -11.35
C PHE A 77 -0.07 -8.31 -9.96
N THR A 78 -0.10 -9.53 -9.43
CA THR A 78 -0.60 -9.80 -8.08
C THR A 78 0.40 -10.67 -7.34
N LEU A 79 0.84 -10.19 -6.19
CA LEU A 79 1.63 -10.95 -5.23
C LEU A 79 0.69 -11.50 -4.16
N THR A 80 0.86 -12.75 -3.79
CA THR A 80 0.13 -13.39 -2.69
C THR A 80 1.11 -13.87 -1.61
N SER A 81 0.75 -13.74 -0.34
CA SER A 81 1.64 -14.05 0.77
C SER A 81 2.08 -15.52 0.83
N SER A 82 1.34 -16.43 0.16
CA SER A 82 1.60 -17.87 0.15
C SER A 82 2.27 -18.38 -1.13
N GLY A 83 2.38 -17.55 -2.17
CA GLY A 83 2.82 -17.99 -3.50
C GLY A 83 3.86 -17.08 -4.16
N THR A 84 4.28 -16.02 -3.47
CA THR A 84 5.35 -15.13 -3.93
C THR A 84 6.64 -15.50 -3.22
N ASP A 85 7.76 -15.36 -3.93
CA ASP A 85 9.08 -15.41 -3.31
C ASP A 85 9.16 -14.42 -2.14
N GLU A 86 9.77 -14.85 -1.02
CA GLU A 86 9.88 -14.04 0.20
C GLU A 86 10.67 -12.76 -0.05
N ASP A 87 11.69 -12.81 -0.91
CA ASP A 87 12.53 -11.66 -1.22
C ASP A 87 11.71 -10.54 -1.90
N ILE A 88 10.86 -10.88 -2.86
CA ILE A 88 9.99 -9.93 -3.57
C ILE A 88 8.92 -9.40 -2.63
N TRP A 89 8.34 -10.29 -1.83
CA TRP A 89 7.34 -9.89 -0.85
C TRP A 89 7.93 -8.91 0.17
N ASP A 90 9.17 -9.12 0.60
CA ASP A 90 9.90 -8.23 1.49
C ASP A 90 10.22 -6.88 0.89
N LEU A 91 10.63 -6.82 -0.39
CA LEU A 91 10.83 -5.55 -1.09
C LEU A 91 9.60 -4.65 -0.91
N PHE A 92 8.40 -5.18 -1.15
CA PHE A 92 7.16 -4.42 -0.95
C PHE A 92 6.89 -4.09 0.52
N ARG A 93 7.04 -5.05 1.45
CA ARG A 93 6.80 -4.82 2.88
C ARG A 93 7.67 -3.69 3.44
N TYR A 94 8.90 -3.56 2.96
CA TYR A 94 9.87 -2.59 3.48
C TYR A 94 9.81 -1.21 2.82
N THR A 95 9.05 -1.05 1.72
CA THR A 95 8.72 0.28 1.18
C THR A 95 8.03 1.17 2.22
N SER A 96 8.05 2.49 1.99
CA SER A 96 7.31 3.44 2.83
C SER A 96 5.82 3.10 2.91
N PHE A 97 5.24 2.64 1.80
CA PHE A 97 3.84 2.27 1.67
C PHE A 97 3.53 0.92 2.34
N GLY A 98 4.39 -0.08 2.17
CA GLY A 98 4.29 -1.36 2.87
C GLY A 98 4.40 -1.22 4.39
N LYS A 99 5.25 -0.30 4.87
CA LYS A 99 5.34 0.03 6.30
C LYS A 99 4.05 0.63 6.84
N VAL A 100 3.35 1.46 6.05
CA VAL A 100 2.03 1.99 6.44
C VAL A 100 0.99 0.88 6.49
N ALA A 101 0.93 0.03 5.46
CA ALA A 101 0.02 -1.12 5.41
C ALA A 101 0.23 -2.06 6.60
N THR A 102 1.49 -2.36 6.92
CA THR A 102 1.87 -3.22 8.06
C THR A 102 1.42 -2.64 9.40
N ARG A 103 1.58 -1.32 9.60
CA ARG A 103 1.11 -0.65 10.82
C ARG A 103 -0.41 -0.66 10.91
N ILE A 104 -1.11 -0.41 9.81
CA ILE A 104 -2.59 -0.47 9.77
C ILE A 104 -3.07 -1.89 10.10
N CYS A 105 -2.46 -2.92 9.50
CA CYS A 105 -2.72 -4.32 9.85
C CYS A 105 -2.56 -4.60 11.35
N GLY A 106 -1.50 -4.09 11.98
CA GLY A 106 -1.30 -4.19 13.43
C GLY A 106 -2.39 -3.50 14.25
N ILE A 107 -2.95 -2.38 13.77
CA ILE A 107 -4.05 -1.65 14.42
C ILE A 107 -5.38 -2.41 14.26
N THR A 108 -5.62 -3.03 13.10
CA THR A 108 -6.88 -3.71 12.77
C THR A 108 -6.89 -5.20 13.16
N GLY A 109 -5.76 -5.75 13.62
CA GLY A 109 -5.62 -7.18 13.89
C GLY A 109 -5.59 -8.05 12.63
N LYS A 110 -5.29 -7.45 11.47
CA LYS A 110 -5.24 -8.12 10.17
C LYS A 110 -3.79 -8.36 9.72
N ARG A 111 -3.65 -9.02 8.59
CA ARG A 111 -2.38 -9.23 7.86
C ARG A 111 -2.57 -8.90 6.39
N VAL A 112 -1.48 -8.49 5.74
CA VAL A 112 -1.45 -8.34 4.29
C VAL A 112 -1.51 -9.74 3.67
N ARG A 113 -2.56 -9.99 2.88
CA ARG A 113 -2.78 -11.26 2.17
C ARG A 113 -2.30 -11.19 0.73
N LYS A 114 -2.51 -10.04 0.07
CA LYS A 114 -2.13 -9.83 -1.33
C LYS A 114 -1.69 -8.39 -1.55
N ILE A 115 -0.89 -8.20 -2.59
CA ILE A 115 -0.55 -6.90 -3.16
C ILE A 115 -0.91 -6.96 -4.63
N ILE A 116 -1.72 -6.01 -5.07
CA ILE A 116 -2.18 -5.89 -6.46
C ILE A 116 -1.53 -4.64 -7.05
N VAL A 117 -0.86 -4.79 -8.18
CA VAL A 117 -0.32 -3.68 -8.96
C VAL A 117 -1.08 -3.60 -10.26
N SER A 118 -1.62 -2.43 -10.56
CA SER A 118 -2.28 -2.13 -11.83
C SER A 118 -1.66 -0.88 -12.42
N ASN A 119 -1.39 -0.90 -13.72
CA ASN A 119 -0.92 0.28 -14.43
C ASN A 119 -2.10 0.90 -15.19
N ASN A 120 -2.58 2.03 -14.70
CA ASN A 120 -3.64 2.78 -15.36
C ASN A 120 -3.04 3.99 -16.07
N ARG A 121 -3.00 3.93 -17.41
CA ARG A 121 -2.59 5.05 -18.28
C ARG A 121 -1.16 5.56 -17.98
N GLY A 122 -0.23 4.66 -17.68
CA GLY A 122 1.19 4.99 -17.44
C GLY A 122 1.52 5.34 -15.99
N ALA A 123 0.58 5.15 -15.05
CA ALA A 123 0.83 5.33 -13.63
C ALA A 123 0.40 4.08 -12.85
N ASP A 124 1.27 3.63 -11.96
CA ASP A 124 1.00 2.48 -11.11
C ASP A 124 0.09 2.84 -9.95
N THR A 125 -0.89 1.97 -9.73
CA THR A 125 -1.68 1.89 -8.50
C THR A 125 -1.33 0.59 -7.81
N VAL A 126 -0.92 0.69 -6.55
CA VAL A 126 -0.60 -0.46 -5.71
C VAL A 126 -1.66 -0.57 -4.61
N THR A 127 -2.22 -1.75 -4.41
CA THR A 127 -3.29 -2.02 -3.44
C THR A 127 -2.92 -3.21 -2.55
N TRP A 128 -2.93 -3.00 -1.24
CA TRP A 128 -2.72 -4.01 -0.21
C TRP A 128 -4.08 -4.54 0.22
N VAL A 129 -4.26 -5.85 0.05
CA VAL A 129 -5.45 -6.57 0.50
C VAL A 129 -5.19 -7.15 1.88
N MET A 130 -6.03 -6.80 2.83
CA MET A 130 -5.90 -7.16 4.25
C MET A 130 -6.96 -8.18 4.65
N ALA A 131 -6.56 -9.19 5.40
CA ALA A 131 -7.45 -10.23 5.91
C ALA A 131 -7.02 -10.68 7.32
N LEU A 132 -7.91 -11.36 8.05
CA LEU A 132 -7.60 -11.98 9.34
C LEU A 132 -6.53 -13.08 9.19
#